data_AF-I0ELU7-F1
#
_entry.id   AF-I0ELU7-F1
#
_cell.length_a   1.000
_cell.length_b   1.000
_cell.length_c   1.000
_cell.angle_alpha   90.00
_cell.angle_beta   90.00
_cell.angle_gamma   90.00
#
_symmetry.space_group_name_H-M   'P 1'
#
loop_
_entity.id
_entity.type
_entity.pdbx_description
1 polymer ?
#
loop_
_entity_poly.entity_id
_entity_poly.type
_entity_poly.pdbx_seq_one_letter_code
_entity_poly.pdbx_strand_id
1 'polypeptide(L)'
;MRRLQNACLILASFFSEGEASPRSGVFVEFGFETGMLETQENSFQKVRKSVERPFVPLGAIQKMGSELFSNADSISKLKFSAKNPIQASFNSANNTILIQNFLPYNLDKVKIKLIDTQGNTHDIGILDALPKQSLMSIPKDIFDSLKGVDLTQAHFEVEVSQLSNTMTQRVFQAIDSINADIFLQYENVSYNPGLYCPNKDCNVEFNKEWAGLYTDLILNMAYVYSTDEWKNAILNAPFEFTNNSSNSEGNDAVPNSQGITSNSQYIVPKEEVIKNFTDTMTIQAHLIKENPQVEGYGAHLSSSSGALAISTNNLLPSNLYSPDYKEIKYALSVILHEYSHTRGYAHNGNMTYPVNGETYDVCATHPNYPNCAKVPAGFVGVTRMVWNDLLQKNALPINYADLKTQQDLLAPSQLATNTLISTISESISAIQSSSKSHKLALVGANFKLGYQQYFNRYFALAYYALVKYNYAKAPMIKQINQIGVGVGAEMLLDFTKSFGIFMGARALYKRYTLLKQSQNTGNIDFVGGINFWGKKSKYSIGVSIPLIPQNLKVSFNHGDIYGNIVLKESASHFNVFFNYGWVF
;
A
#
# COMPACT_ATOMS: atom_id res chain seq x y z
N MET A 1 32.37 4.09 74.65
CA MET A 1 31.06 3.90 73.97
C MET A 1 29.93 3.93 75.00
N ARG A 2 29.68 5.11 75.58
CA ARG A 2 28.85 5.35 76.77
C ARG A 2 27.59 6.19 76.45
N ARG A 3 27.09 6.15 75.21
CA ARG A 3 25.96 7.00 74.74
C ARG A 3 24.89 6.30 73.89
N LEU A 4 24.92 4.98 73.75
CA LEU A 4 23.87 4.21 73.05
C LEU A 4 23.03 3.30 73.96
N GLN A 5 23.41 3.14 75.24
CA GLN A 5 22.62 2.36 76.20
C GLN A 5 21.35 3.09 76.68
N ASN A 6 21.28 4.41 76.58
CA ASN A 6 20.13 5.18 77.09
C ASN A 6 18.95 5.32 76.12
N ALA A 7 19.10 4.94 74.85
CA ALA A 7 17.98 4.93 73.88
C ALA A 7 17.21 3.59 73.89
N CYS A 8 17.90 2.46 74.06
CA CYS A 8 17.25 1.15 74.23
C CYS A 8 16.59 0.97 75.61
N LEU A 9 17.05 1.67 76.64
CA LEU A 9 16.42 1.59 77.98
C LEU A 9 15.07 2.32 78.08
N ILE A 10 14.73 3.20 77.14
CA ILE A 10 13.40 3.85 77.09
C ILE A 10 12.38 2.97 76.33
N LEU A 11 12.82 2.11 75.40
CA LEU A 11 11.96 1.09 74.78
C LEU A 11 11.81 -0.17 75.66
N ALA A 12 12.82 -0.51 76.44
CA ALA A 12 12.81 -1.70 77.31
C ALA A 12 12.08 -1.51 78.66
N SER A 13 11.72 -0.28 79.03
CA SER A 13 10.96 0.01 80.27
C SER A 13 9.43 0.01 80.08
N PHE A 14 8.92 -0.24 78.87
CA PHE A 14 7.48 -0.42 78.60
C PHE A 14 6.96 -1.85 78.81
N PHE A 15 7.81 -2.77 79.25
CA PHE A 15 7.47 -4.17 79.55
C PHE A 15 7.64 -4.45 81.04
N SER A 16 6.80 -3.82 81.87
CA SER A 16 6.63 -4.14 83.28
C SER A 16 5.17 -4.58 83.52
N GLU A 17 5.05 -5.80 84.01
CA GLU A 17 3.93 -6.43 84.73
C GLU A 17 2.50 -6.24 84.18
N GLY A 18 2.01 -7.28 83.49
CA GLY A 18 1.16 -8.25 84.19
C GLY A 18 -0.31 -7.89 84.50
N GLU A 19 -1.01 -7.17 83.63
CA GLU A 19 -2.46 -7.32 83.50
C GLU A 19 -2.79 -7.50 82.02
N ALA A 20 -3.41 -8.63 81.65
CA ALA A 20 -4.02 -8.76 80.34
C ALA A 20 -5.03 -7.62 80.19
N SER A 21 -4.72 -6.66 79.30
CA SER A 21 -5.65 -5.58 78.99
C SER A 21 -7.01 -6.22 78.67
N PRO A 22 -8.15 -5.71 79.19
CA PRO A 22 -9.48 -6.24 78.86
C PRO A 22 -9.85 -6.06 77.37
N ARG A 23 -8.91 -5.51 76.58
CA ARG A 23 -8.96 -5.37 75.13
C ARG A 23 -8.12 -6.43 74.39
N SER A 24 -7.33 -7.25 75.07
CA SER A 24 -6.75 -8.42 74.41
C SER A 24 -7.84 -9.45 74.21
N GLY A 25 -8.01 -9.93 72.98
CA GLY A 25 -9.09 -10.85 72.67
C GLY A 25 -9.38 -10.99 71.20
N VAL A 26 -10.28 -11.93 70.91
CA VAL A 26 -10.87 -12.09 69.59
C VAL A 26 -11.78 -10.90 69.34
N PHE A 27 -11.70 -10.31 68.16
CA PHE A 27 -12.57 -9.22 67.78
C PHE A 27 -13.28 -9.51 66.47
N VAL A 28 -14.47 -8.94 66.37
CA VAL A 28 -15.24 -8.86 65.13
C VAL A 28 -15.50 -7.39 64.84
N GLU A 29 -15.21 -6.95 63.62
CA GLU A 29 -15.58 -5.62 63.12
C GLU A 29 -16.45 -5.75 61.88
N PHE A 30 -17.49 -4.93 61.80
CA PHE A 30 -18.27 -4.72 60.59
C PHE A 30 -18.35 -3.22 60.31
N GLY A 31 -18.28 -2.85 59.04
CA GLY A 31 -18.33 -1.45 58.68
C GLY A 31 -18.60 -1.18 57.23
N PHE A 32 -18.71 0.10 56.91
CA PHE A 32 -18.89 0.58 55.56
C PHE A 32 -17.61 1.25 55.08
N GLU A 33 -17.34 1.16 53.80
CA GLU A 33 -16.24 1.88 53.17
C GLU A 33 -16.73 2.69 51.98
N THR A 34 -16.12 3.85 51.80
CA THR A 34 -16.31 4.71 50.64
C THR A 34 -14.96 5.02 50.03
N GLY A 35 -14.91 5.14 48.72
CA GLY A 35 -13.66 5.42 48.02
C GLY A 35 -13.90 6.03 46.66
N MET A 36 -12.81 6.23 45.93
CA MET A 36 -12.86 6.70 44.55
C MET A 36 -12.14 5.71 43.67
N LEU A 37 -12.78 5.33 42.55
CA LEU A 37 -12.18 4.52 41.50
C LEU A 37 -12.07 5.35 40.23
N GLU A 38 -10.87 5.50 39.69
CA GLU A 38 -10.69 6.08 38.37
C GLU A 38 -10.82 4.99 37.30
N THR A 39 -11.67 5.27 36.33
CA THR A 39 -11.86 4.46 35.15
C THR A 39 -11.48 5.28 33.93
N GLN A 40 -10.61 4.74 33.09
CA GLN A 40 -10.31 5.31 31.78
C GLN A 40 -10.93 4.44 30.71
N GLU A 41 -11.88 5.00 29.98
CA GLU A 41 -12.50 4.35 28.84
C GLU A 41 -11.77 4.80 27.57
N ASN A 42 -11.26 3.83 26.82
CA ASN A 42 -10.80 4.06 25.46
C ASN A 42 -11.77 3.33 24.53
N SER A 43 -12.59 4.11 23.83
CA SER A 43 -13.51 3.59 22.84
C SER A 43 -13.04 3.95 21.43
N PHE A 44 -13.14 2.96 20.56
CA PHE A 44 -12.84 3.03 19.16
C PHE A 44 -14.13 2.78 18.40
N GLN A 45 -14.58 3.79 17.67
CA GLN A 45 -15.68 3.61 16.75
C GLN A 45 -15.14 2.88 15.51
N LYS A 46 -15.76 1.77 15.13
CA LYS A 46 -15.66 1.20 13.80
C LYS A 46 -16.30 2.21 12.87
N VAL A 47 -15.50 3.14 12.38
CA VAL A 47 -15.91 3.96 11.26
C VAL A 47 -15.99 3.02 10.08
N ARG A 48 -17.20 2.56 9.74
CA ARG A 48 -17.47 2.23 8.35
C ARG A 48 -17.33 3.54 7.60
N LYS A 49 -16.13 3.84 7.12
CA LYS A 49 -16.07 4.63 5.90
C LYS A 49 -16.85 3.78 4.91
N SER A 50 -18.01 4.26 4.46
CA SER A 50 -18.33 4.09 3.07
C SER A 50 -17.17 4.74 2.33
N VAL A 51 -16.07 4.01 2.15
CA VAL A 51 -15.18 4.34 1.06
C VAL A 51 -16.08 4.09 -0.12
N GLU A 52 -16.52 5.19 -0.74
CA GLU A 52 -17.44 5.18 -1.87
C GLU A 52 -16.90 4.33 -3.04
N ARG A 53 -15.66 3.84 -2.95
CA ARG A 53 -15.03 2.91 -3.87
C ARG A 53 -14.16 1.90 -3.09
N PRO A 54 -14.32 0.59 -3.29
CA PRO A 54 -13.49 -0.40 -2.61
C PRO A 54 -12.02 -0.22 -3.06
N PHE A 55 -11.15 0.08 -2.10
CA PHE A 55 -9.72 0.20 -2.30
C PHE A 55 -9.09 -1.17 -2.10
N VAL A 56 -8.30 -1.66 -3.05
CA VAL A 56 -7.55 -2.92 -2.93
C VAL A 56 -6.12 -2.57 -2.46
N PRO A 57 -5.79 -2.73 -1.16
CA PRO A 57 -4.51 -2.29 -0.62
C PRO A 57 -3.32 -3.16 -1.06
N LEU A 58 -2.15 -2.53 -1.05
CA LEU A 58 -0.80 -2.93 -1.49
C LEU A 58 -0.32 -4.38 -1.23
N GLY A 59 -0.92 -5.13 -0.30
CA GLY A 59 -0.52 -6.53 -0.02
C GLY A 59 -1.07 -7.55 -1.01
N ALA A 60 -2.12 -7.14 -1.70
CA ALA A 60 -2.64 -7.85 -2.83
C ALA A 60 -1.53 -8.04 -3.82
N ILE A 61 -1.06 -6.87 -4.18
CA ILE A 61 -0.89 -6.87 -5.59
C ILE A 61 0.45 -7.59 -5.85
N GLN A 62 1.40 -7.52 -4.92
CA GLN A 62 2.62 -8.33 -4.98
C GLN A 62 2.38 -9.85 -4.84
N LYS A 63 1.43 -10.31 -4.01
CA LYS A 63 1.16 -11.77 -3.84
C LYS A 63 0.19 -12.34 -4.87
N MET A 64 -0.58 -11.49 -5.54
CA MET A 64 -1.57 -11.85 -6.57
C MET A 64 -1.07 -11.54 -7.98
N GLY A 65 0.10 -10.92 -8.10
CA GLY A 65 0.76 -10.59 -9.34
C GLY A 65 1.86 -11.58 -9.67
N SER A 66 2.02 -11.88 -10.95
CA SER A 66 3.19 -12.54 -11.49
C SER A 66 3.82 -11.68 -12.58
N GLU A 67 5.04 -12.01 -12.99
CA GLU A 67 5.63 -11.40 -14.17
C GLU A 67 4.77 -11.72 -15.40
N LEU A 68 4.49 -10.70 -16.23
CA LEU A 68 3.75 -10.88 -17.47
C LEU A 68 4.61 -11.60 -18.52
N PHE A 69 5.83 -11.11 -18.69
CA PHE A 69 6.84 -11.73 -19.56
C PHE A 69 7.67 -12.71 -18.74
N SER A 70 7.28 -13.98 -18.75
CA SER A 70 7.92 -15.03 -17.94
C SER A 70 8.94 -15.85 -18.74
N ASN A 71 8.47 -16.70 -19.65
CA ASN A 71 9.28 -17.52 -20.55
C ASN A 71 8.79 -17.41 -21.99
N ALA A 72 9.63 -17.83 -22.94
CA ALA A 72 9.38 -17.75 -24.37
C ALA A 72 7.98 -18.30 -24.74
N ASP A 73 7.61 -19.51 -24.28
CA ASP A 73 6.33 -20.16 -24.57
C ASP A 73 5.09 -19.42 -24.03
N SER A 74 5.25 -18.70 -22.92
CA SER A 74 4.17 -17.89 -22.34
C SER A 74 4.07 -16.55 -23.05
N ILE A 75 5.21 -15.97 -23.42
CA ILE A 75 5.31 -14.71 -24.17
C ILE A 75 4.68 -14.86 -25.55
N SER A 76 4.90 -15.97 -26.26
CA SER A 76 4.33 -16.20 -27.60
C SER A 76 2.80 -16.32 -27.63
N LYS A 77 2.17 -16.52 -26.46
CA LYS A 77 0.70 -16.56 -26.31
C LYS A 77 0.11 -15.20 -25.95
N LEU A 78 0.94 -14.22 -25.58
CA LEU A 78 0.48 -12.88 -25.27
C LEU A 78 0.01 -12.15 -26.54
N LYS A 79 -1.01 -11.33 -26.38
CA LYS A 79 -1.50 -10.43 -27.42
C LYS A 79 -1.42 -9.00 -26.90
N PHE A 80 -0.52 -8.22 -27.47
CA PHE A 80 -0.41 -6.81 -27.12
C PHE A 80 -1.12 -5.95 -28.18
N SER A 81 -1.75 -4.86 -27.73
CA SER A 81 -2.34 -3.80 -28.55
C SER A 81 -1.80 -2.48 -28.04
N ALA A 82 -1.27 -1.65 -28.92
CA ALA A 82 -0.76 -0.33 -28.54
C ALA A 82 -1.86 0.62 -28.04
N LYS A 83 -3.11 0.42 -28.48
CA LYS A 83 -4.28 1.12 -27.94
C LYS A 83 -4.68 0.66 -26.54
N ASN A 84 -4.42 -0.60 -26.22
CA ASN A 84 -4.80 -1.22 -24.96
C ASN A 84 -3.56 -1.87 -24.30
N PRO A 85 -2.57 -1.06 -23.87
CA PRO A 85 -1.36 -1.57 -23.23
C PRO A 85 -1.62 -2.05 -21.79
N ILE A 86 -2.79 -1.73 -21.24
CA ILE A 86 -3.32 -2.33 -20.01
C ILE A 86 -4.61 -3.04 -20.39
N GLN A 87 -4.67 -4.35 -20.17
CA GLN A 87 -5.81 -5.17 -20.55
C GLN A 87 -6.44 -5.77 -19.31
N ALA A 88 -7.76 -5.69 -19.18
CA ALA A 88 -8.50 -6.30 -18.08
C ALA A 88 -9.57 -7.26 -18.62
N SER A 89 -9.68 -8.43 -18.00
CA SER A 89 -10.64 -9.46 -18.40
C SER A 89 -11.07 -10.32 -17.21
N PHE A 90 -12.14 -11.10 -17.38
CA PHE A 90 -12.59 -12.05 -16.36
C PHE A 90 -12.22 -13.48 -16.75
N ASN A 91 -11.57 -14.19 -15.83
CA ASN A 91 -11.31 -15.61 -15.94
C ASN A 91 -12.34 -16.40 -15.13
N SER A 92 -13.29 -17.01 -15.84
CA SER A 92 -14.38 -17.79 -15.24
C SER A 92 -13.91 -19.10 -14.59
N ALA A 93 -12.78 -19.68 -15.03
CA ALA A 93 -12.26 -20.93 -14.46
C ALA A 93 -11.83 -20.75 -13.00
N ASN A 94 -11.26 -19.59 -12.69
CA ASN A 94 -10.71 -19.29 -11.36
C ASN A 94 -11.51 -18.20 -10.62
N ASN A 95 -12.59 -17.67 -11.21
CA ASN A 95 -13.36 -16.54 -10.69
C ASN A 95 -12.49 -15.31 -10.35
N THR A 96 -11.51 -15.01 -11.21
CA THR A 96 -10.58 -13.89 -11.02
C THR A 96 -10.69 -12.86 -12.14
N ILE A 97 -10.48 -11.59 -11.79
CA ILE A 97 -10.25 -10.51 -12.74
C ILE A 97 -8.75 -10.49 -13.04
N LEU A 98 -8.41 -10.70 -14.31
CA LEU A 98 -7.05 -10.64 -14.83
C LEU A 98 -6.75 -9.23 -15.31
N ILE A 99 -5.64 -8.63 -14.87
CA ILE A 99 -5.16 -7.34 -15.38
C ILE A 99 -3.72 -7.53 -15.85
N GLN A 100 -3.49 -7.33 -17.15
CA GLN A 100 -2.17 -7.38 -17.78
C GLN A 100 -1.69 -5.95 -17.96
N ASN A 101 -0.61 -5.58 -17.27
CA ASN A 101 0.07 -4.32 -17.49
C ASN A 101 1.32 -4.57 -18.33
N PHE A 102 1.30 -4.21 -19.62
CA PHE A 102 2.47 -4.33 -20.49
C PHE A 102 3.49 -3.22 -20.27
N LEU A 103 3.12 -2.15 -19.56
CA LEU A 103 3.94 -0.97 -19.39
C LEU A 103 5.11 -1.21 -18.42
N PRO A 104 6.25 -0.54 -18.62
CA PRO A 104 7.42 -0.64 -17.73
C PRO A 104 7.27 0.20 -16.44
N TYR A 105 6.05 0.65 -16.12
CA TYR A 105 5.74 1.51 -14.98
C TYR A 105 4.95 0.80 -13.89
N ASN A 106 5.32 1.06 -12.63
CA ASN A 106 4.42 0.81 -11.51
C ASN A 106 3.41 1.96 -11.46
N LEU A 107 2.16 1.68 -11.83
CA LEU A 107 1.11 2.68 -11.93
C LEU A 107 0.43 2.84 -10.57
N ASP A 108 0.31 4.09 -10.12
CA ASP A 108 -0.22 4.43 -8.80
C ASP A 108 -1.73 4.68 -8.87
N LYS A 109 -2.49 4.02 -7.99
CA LYS A 109 -3.93 4.29 -7.75
C LYS A 109 -4.78 4.20 -9.01
N VAL A 110 -4.69 3.12 -9.77
CA VAL A 110 -5.53 2.94 -10.98
C VAL A 110 -6.93 2.43 -10.62
N LYS A 111 -7.96 2.96 -11.27
CA LYS A 111 -9.35 2.52 -11.13
C LYS A 111 -9.59 1.29 -12.01
N ILE A 112 -10.35 0.33 -11.51
CA ILE A 112 -10.91 -0.77 -12.31
C ILE A 112 -12.40 -0.47 -12.51
N LYS A 113 -12.83 -0.56 -13.76
CA LYS A 113 -14.21 -0.38 -14.18
C LYS A 113 -14.76 -1.67 -14.75
N LEU A 114 -16.04 -1.91 -14.45
CA LEU A 114 -16.88 -2.91 -15.09
C LEU A 114 -17.79 -2.20 -16.08
N ILE A 115 -17.79 -2.64 -17.32
CA ILE A 115 -18.79 -2.25 -18.31
C ILE A 115 -19.79 -3.40 -18.43
N ASP A 116 -21.04 -3.11 -18.08
CA ASP A 116 -22.11 -4.09 -18.16
C ASP A 116 -22.58 -4.31 -19.62
N THR A 117 -23.45 -5.29 -19.83
CA THR A 117 -23.97 -5.64 -21.17
C THR A 117 -24.85 -4.55 -21.79
N GLN A 118 -25.22 -3.51 -21.03
CA GLN A 118 -25.97 -2.35 -21.51
C GLN A 118 -25.03 -1.17 -21.83
N GLY A 119 -23.72 -1.34 -21.62
CA GLY A 119 -22.70 -0.32 -21.83
C GLY A 119 -22.54 0.66 -20.66
N ASN A 120 -23.19 0.42 -19.51
CA ASN A 120 -23.00 1.30 -18.36
C ASN A 120 -21.70 0.93 -17.63
N THR A 121 -20.98 1.96 -17.23
CA THR A 121 -19.71 1.84 -16.52
C THR A 121 -19.93 1.92 -15.01
N HIS A 122 -19.38 0.94 -14.29
CA HIS A 122 -19.41 0.87 -12.83
C HIS A 122 -17.99 0.85 -12.29
N ASP A 123 -17.65 1.80 -11.41
CA ASP A 123 -16.39 1.80 -10.68
C ASP A 123 -16.42 0.63 -9.67
N ILE A 124 -15.60 -0.40 -9.91
CA ILE A 124 -15.59 -1.59 -9.06
C ILE A 124 -14.47 -1.57 -8.03
N GLY A 125 -13.46 -0.71 -8.19
CA GLY A 125 -12.44 -0.49 -7.15
C GLY A 125 -11.22 0.30 -7.64
N ILE A 126 -10.32 0.61 -6.70
CA ILE A 126 -9.03 1.27 -6.98
C ILE A 126 -7.89 0.36 -6.52
N LEU A 127 -6.94 0.07 -7.40
CA LEU A 127 -5.68 -0.60 -7.06
C LEU A 127 -4.67 0.41 -6.58
N ASP A 128 -4.14 0.23 -5.37
CA ASP A 128 -3.14 1.15 -4.81
C ASP A 128 -1.88 1.25 -5.68
N ALA A 129 -1.42 0.12 -6.22
CA ALA A 129 -0.38 0.06 -7.24
C ALA A 129 -0.69 -1.06 -8.23
N LEU A 130 -0.39 -0.86 -9.51
CA LEU A 130 -0.36 -1.88 -10.55
C LEU A 130 1.10 -2.05 -11.01
N PRO A 131 1.77 -3.16 -10.64
CA PRO A 131 3.19 -3.36 -10.94
C PRO A 131 3.50 -3.32 -12.43
N LYS A 132 4.70 -2.86 -12.78
CA LYS A 132 5.20 -2.89 -14.15
C LYS A 132 5.24 -4.30 -14.72
N GLN A 133 4.95 -4.45 -16.02
CA GLN A 133 5.10 -5.70 -16.78
C GLN A 133 4.54 -6.92 -16.01
N SER A 134 3.32 -6.79 -15.50
CA SER A 134 2.72 -7.73 -14.56
C SER A 134 1.40 -8.32 -15.06
N LEU A 135 1.12 -9.55 -14.63
CA LEU A 135 -0.18 -10.19 -14.73
C LEU A 135 -0.76 -10.28 -13.33
N MET A 136 -1.79 -9.49 -13.06
CA MET A 136 -2.54 -9.51 -11.82
C MET A 136 -3.71 -10.47 -11.93
N SER A 137 -3.87 -11.36 -10.96
CA SER A 137 -5.05 -12.24 -10.85
C SER A 137 -5.79 -11.96 -9.55
N ILE A 138 -6.86 -11.18 -9.61
CA ILE A 138 -7.57 -10.65 -8.46
C ILE A 138 -8.89 -11.43 -8.26
N PRO A 139 -9.08 -12.16 -7.16
CA PRO A 139 -10.34 -12.83 -6.86
C PRO A 139 -11.52 -11.86 -6.85
N LYS A 140 -12.60 -12.19 -7.56
CA LYS A 140 -13.78 -11.29 -7.66
C LYS A 140 -14.40 -10.97 -6.30
N ASP A 141 -14.31 -11.89 -5.34
CA ASP A 141 -14.92 -11.78 -4.01
C ASP A 141 -14.26 -10.71 -3.12
N ILE A 142 -13.11 -10.16 -3.54
CA ILE A 142 -12.51 -8.97 -2.94
C ILE A 142 -13.40 -7.74 -3.17
N PHE A 143 -14.12 -7.70 -4.28
CA PHE A 143 -15.03 -6.62 -4.61
C PHE A 143 -16.44 -6.94 -4.10
N ASP A 144 -16.85 -6.31 -3.00
CA ASP A 144 -18.19 -6.49 -2.42
C ASP A 144 -19.32 -6.24 -3.43
N SER A 145 -19.12 -5.31 -4.37
CA SER A 145 -20.06 -4.98 -5.45
C SER A 145 -20.26 -6.11 -6.47
N LEU A 146 -19.33 -7.08 -6.54
CA LEU A 146 -19.36 -8.19 -7.51
C LEU A 146 -19.82 -9.52 -6.90
N LYS A 147 -20.18 -9.53 -5.61
CA LYS A 147 -20.68 -10.72 -4.94
C LYS A 147 -22.04 -11.12 -5.50
N GLY A 148 -22.13 -12.36 -5.98
CA GLY A 148 -23.36 -12.90 -6.60
C GLY A 148 -23.65 -12.39 -8.02
N VAL A 149 -22.75 -11.61 -8.62
CA VAL A 149 -22.87 -11.14 -10.01
C VAL A 149 -22.24 -12.16 -10.97
N ASP A 150 -22.94 -12.47 -12.05
CA ASP A 150 -22.39 -13.22 -13.19
C ASP A 150 -21.60 -12.26 -14.09
N LEU A 151 -20.31 -12.57 -14.27
CA LEU A 151 -19.34 -11.73 -14.99
C LEU A 151 -18.86 -12.41 -16.28
N THR A 152 -19.53 -13.47 -16.74
CA THR A 152 -19.11 -14.21 -17.94
C THR A 152 -19.12 -13.39 -19.23
N GLN A 153 -19.93 -12.32 -19.28
CA GLN A 153 -20.01 -11.37 -20.41
C GLN A 153 -19.53 -9.96 -20.01
N ALA A 154 -18.86 -9.84 -18.86
CA ALA A 154 -18.42 -8.55 -18.35
C ALA A 154 -17.15 -8.06 -19.06
N HIS A 155 -17.14 -6.79 -19.44
CA HIS A 155 -15.96 -6.10 -19.93
C HIS A 155 -15.32 -5.30 -18.81
N PHE A 156 -13.99 -5.29 -18.76
CA PHE A 156 -13.25 -4.57 -17.73
C PHE A 156 -12.29 -3.59 -18.38
N GLU A 157 -12.15 -2.43 -17.74
CA GLU A 157 -11.20 -1.40 -18.14
C GLU A 157 -10.41 -0.92 -16.93
N VAL A 158 -9.21 -0.42 -17.19
CA VAL A 158 -8.35 0.21 -16.19
C VAL A 158 -8.16 1.67 -16.58
N GLU A 159 -8.44 2.57 -15.65
CA GLU A 159 -8.30 4.01 -15.87
C GLU A 159 -7.42 4.66 -14.80
N VAL A 160 -6.87 5.82 -15.12
CA VAL A 160 -6.23 6.69 -14.14
C VAL A 160 -7.24 7.21 -13.11
N SER A 161 -6.86 7.24 -11.84
CA SER A 161 -7.60 7.95 -10.79
C SER A 161 -7.13 9.39 -10.66
N GLN A 162 -8.01 10.29 -10.23
CA GLN A 162 -7.60 11.64 -9.81
C GLN A 162 -6.63 11.62 -8.62
N LEU A 163 -6.54 10.50 -7.90
CA LEU A 163 -5.61 10.31 -6.79
C LEU A 163 -4.22 9.84 -7.24
N SER A 164 -4.08 9.41 -8.50
CA SER A 164 -2.82 8.90 -9.05
C SER A 164 -1.73 9.96 -9.05
N ASN A 165 -0.48 9.55 -8.88
CA ASN A 165 0.67 10.45 -9.00
C ASN A 165 0.83 11.03 -10.43
N THR A 166 1.65 12.08 -10.56
CA THR A 166 1.88 12.81 -11.82
C THR A 166 2.41 11.93 -12.94
N MET A 167 3.30 10.97 -12.63
CA MET A 167 3.85 10.05 -13.63
C MET A 167 2.74 9.16 -14.21
N THR A 168 1.89 8.58 -13.37
CA THR A 168 0.77 7.74 -13.81
C THR A 168 -0.21 8.54 -14.65
N GLN A 169 -0.55 9.77 -14.23
CA GLN A 169 -1.41 10.66 -15.02
C GLN A 169 -0.82 10.96 -16.40
N ARG A 170 0.48 11.28 -16.48
CA ARG A 170 1.18 11.52 -17.75
C ARG A 170 1.13 10.29 -18.66
N VAL A 171 1.40 9.11 -18.12
CA VAL A 171 1.39 7.86 -18.88
C VAL A 171 0.00 7.57 -19.43
N PHE A 172 -1.06 7.68 -18.61
CA PHE A 172 -2.44 7.48 -19.05
C PHE A 172 -2.86 8.50 -20.12
N GLN A 173 -2.53 9.78 -19.93
CA GLN A 173 -2.79 10.80 -20.94
C GLN A 173 -2.17 10.46 -22.30
N ALA A 174 -0.95 9.90 -22.31
CA ALA A 174 -0.28 9.52 -23.54
C ALA A 174 -0.91 8.27 -24.17
N ILE A 175 -1.13 7.19 -23.41
CA ILE A 175 -1.69 5.94 -23.97
C ILE A 175 -3.15 6.12 -24.43
N ASP A 176 -3.95 6.94 -23.73
CA ASP A 176 -5.36 7.18 -24.08
C ASP A 176 -5.50 7.98 -25.39
N SER A 177 -4.44 8.68 -25.82
CA SER A 177 -4.41 9.41 -27.10
C SER A 177 -3.97 8.57 -28.30
N ILE A 178 -3.58 7.30 -28.10
CA ILE A 178 -3.12 6.43 -29.18
C ILE A 178 -4.30 6.05 -30.08
N ASN A 179 -4.22 6.41 -31.37
CA ASN A 179 -5.21 6.08 -32.39
C ASN A 179 -4.67 5.10 -33.46
N ALA A 180 -3.35 5.00 -33.61
CA ALA A 180 -2.66 4.07 -34.50
C ALA A 180 -2.40 2.75 -33.76
N ASP A 181 -3.26 1.75 -33.97
CA ASP A 181 -3.12 0.48 -33.23
C ASP A 181 -2.11 -0.45 -33.90
N ILE A 182 -1.10 -0.86 -33.14
CA ILE A 182 -0.12 -1.87 -33.56
C ILE A 182 -0.30 -3.06 -32.61
N PHE A 183 -0.72 -4.20 -33.17
CA PHE A 183 -0.79 -5.46 -32.46
C PHE A 183 0.53 -6.19 -32.55
N LEU A 184 1.04 -6.70 -31.43
CA LEU A 184 2.22 -7.58 -31.44
C LEU A 184 1.84 -9.03 -31.24
N GLN A 185 2.40 -9.88 -32.10
CA GLN A 185 2.47 -11.32 -31.97
C GLN A 185 3.94 -11.68 -31.76
N TYR A 186 4.29 -12.16 -30.58
CA TYR A 186 5.67 -12.49 -30.24
C TYR A 186 6.01 -13.87 -30.82
N GLU A 187 6.92 -13.89 -31.79
CA GLU A 187 7.29 -15.11 -32.50
C GLU A 187 8.67 -15.61 -32.05
N ASN A 188 8.71 -16.81 -31.47
CA ASN A 188 9.96 -17.50 -31.11
C ASN A 188 10.44 -18.46 -32.21
N VAL A 189 9.70 -18.56 -33.31
CA VAL A 189 10.07 -19.41 -34.43
C VAL A 189 11.17 -18.76 -35.25
N SER A 190 11.97 -19.60 -35.91
CA SER A 190 13.08 -19.15 -36.74
C SER A 190 12.60 -18.21 -37.83
N TYR A 191 12.96 -16.94 -37.74
CA TYR A 191 12.78 -15.98 -38.82
C TYR A 191 14.03 -15.98 -39.69
N ASN A 192 13.91 -16.48 -40.91
CA ASN A 192 15.04 -16.50 -41.84
C ASN A 192 14.91 -15.31 -42.81
N PRO A 193 15.63 -14.19 -42.59
CA PRO A 193 15.63 -13.05 -43.51
C PRO A 193 16.35 -13.33 -44.85
N GLY A 194 16.48 -14.60 -45.25
CA GLY A 194 17.10 -15.02 -46.50
C GLY A 194 18.63 -14.95 -46.45
N LEU A 195 19.23 -14.24 -47.42
CA LEU A 195 20.67 -14.22 -47.73
C LEU A 195 21.57 -13.78 -46.56
N TYR A 196 21.02 -13.13 -45.54
CA TYR A 196 21.80 -12.46 -44.49
C TYR A 196 21.95 -13.24 -43.18
N CYS A 197 21.42 -14.47 -43.14
CA CYS A 197 21.65 -15.44 -42.07
C CYS A 197 22.27 -16.75 -42.61
N PRO A 198 23.48 -16.70 -43.18
CA PRO A 198 24.05 -17.81 -43.98
C PRO A 198 24.43 -19.05 -43.16
N ASN A 199 24.66 -18.92 -41.84
CA ASN A 199 25.04 -20.04 -40.97
C ASN A 199 24.09 -20.14 -39.76
N LYS A 200 23.23 -21.16 -39.79
CA LYS A 200 22.24 -21.63 -38.79
C LYS A 200 22.17 -20.85 -37.46
N ASP A 201 20.97 -20.32 -37.23
CA ASP A 201 20.43 -19.72 -36.01
C ASP A 201 20.87 -18.28 -35.70
N CYS A 202 20.29 -17.33 -36.44
CA CYS A 202 20.28 -15.91 -36.07
C CYS A 202 19.22 -15.57 -35.02
N ASN A 203 18.41 -16.54 -34.59
CA ASN A 203 17.22 -16.23 -33.81
C ASN A 203 17.56 -15.99 -32.34
N VAL A 204 16.81 -15.10 -31.73
CA VAL A 204 16.78 -14.94 -30.28
C VAL A 204 15.36 -15.19 -29.83
N GLU A 205 15.18 -16.07 -28.85
CA GLU A 205 13.87 -16.24 -28.21
C GLU A 205 13.55 -15.03 -27.34
N PHE A 206 12.28 -14.67 -27.26
CA PHE A 206 11.86 -13.64 -26.33
C PHE A 206 12.05 -14.11 -24.89
N ASN A 207 12.72 -13.26 -24.11
CA ASN A 207 12.74 -13.33 -22.65
C ASN A 207 12.05 -12.08 -22.07
N LYS A 208 12.02 -11.97 -20.74
CA LYS A 208 11.41 -10.83 -20.04
C LYS A 208 11.92 -9.47 -20.55
N GLU A 209 13.23 -9.33 -20.70
CA GLU A 209 13.88 -8.08 -21.09
C GLU A 209 13.53 -7.70 -22.54
N TRP A 210 13.73 -8.62 -23.48
CA TRP A 210 13.51 -8.33 -24.90
C TRP A 210 12.03 -8.13 -25.23
N ALA A 211 11.13 -8.90 -24.61
CA ALA A 211 9.70 -8.69 -24.80
C ALA A 211 9.28 -7.32 -24.27
N GLY A 212 9.78 -6.92 -23.11
CA GLY A 212 9.55 -5.59 -22.54
C GLY A 212 10.03 -4.47 -23.47
N LEU A 213 11.31 -4.48 -23.85
CA LEU A 213 11.90 -3.43 -24.70
C LEU A 213 11.24 -3.32 -26.08
N TYR A 214 10.91 -4.46 -26.70
CA TYR A 214 10.20 -4.47 -27.98
C TYR A 214 8.80 -3.85 -27.83
N THR A 215 8.07 -4.21 -26.78
CA THR A 215 6.74 -3.67 -26.48
C THR A 215 6.80 -2.15 -26.25
N ASP A 216 7.76 -1.70 -25.45
CA ASP A 216 7.97 -0.29 -25.12
C ASP A 216 8.24 0.56 -26.37
N LEU A 217 9.11 0.04 -27.27
CA LEU A 217 9.42 0.66 -28.55
C LEU A 217 8.16 0.82 -29.41
N ILE A 218 7.40 -0.27 -29.58
CA ILE A 218 6.20 -0.27 -30.44
C ILE A 218 5.12 0.65 -29.88
N LEU A 219 4.95 0.71 -28.56
CA LEU A 219 4.03 1.62 -27.92
C LEU A 219 4.40 3.09 -28.21
N ASN A 220 5.68 3.45 -28.08
CA ASN A 220 6.13 4.79 -28.44
C ASN A 220 5.95 5.06 -29.94
N MET A 221 6.21 4.10 -30.83
CA MET A 221 5.98 4.26 -32.27
C MET A 221 4.51 4.54 -32.58
N ALA A 222 3.62 3.73 -32.02
CA ALA A 222 2.17 3.90 -32.15
C ALA A 222 1.72 5.27 -31.67
N TYR A 223 2.25 5.74 -30.54
CA TYR A 223 1.99 7.08 -30.03
C TYR A 223 2.45 8.17 -30.99
N VAL A 224 3.69 8.11 -31.51
CA VAL A 224 4.19 9.12 -32.45
C VAL A 224 3.28 9.24 -33.67
N TYR A 225 2.89 8.11 -34.28
CA TYR A 225 1.96 8.13 -35.43
C TYR A 225 0.56 8.65 -35.08
N SER A 226 0.17 8.58 -33.81
CA SER A 226 -1.12 9.07 -33.33
C SER A 226 -1.16 10.58 -33.10
N THR A 227 0.00 11.25 -33.04
CA THR A 227 0.09 12.68 -32.74
C THR A 227 -0.32 13.57 -33.92
N ASP A 228 -0.94 14.71 -33.60
CA ASP A 228 -1.21 15.75 -34.59
C ASP A 228 0.11 16.38 -35.10
N GLU A 229 1.14 16.45 -34.26
CA GLU A 229 2.48 16.89 -34.64
C GLU A 229 3.05 16.05 -35.79
N TRP A 230 2.96 14.72 -35.69
CA TRP A 230 3.44 13.83 -36.75
C TRP A 230 2.63 13.97 -38.03
N LYS A 231 1.30 13.94 -37.91
CA LYS A 231 0.38 14.12 -39.04
C LYS A 231 0.65 15.44 -39.78
N ASN A 232 0.77 16.54 -39.05
CA ASN A 232 1.04 17.85 -39.62
C ASN A 232 2.45 17.94 -40.22
N ALA A 233 3.44 17.27 -39.64
CA ALA A 233 4.78 17.22 -40.22
C ALA A 233 4.81 16.50 -41.57
N ILE A 234 4.03 15.42 -41.73
CA ILE A 234 3.87 14.73 -43.02
C ILE A 234 3.13 15.62 -44.04
N LEU A 235 1.98 16.20 -43.68
CA LEU A 235 1.21 17.07 -44.58
C LEU A 235 2.03 18.27 -45.06
N ASN A 236 2.80 18.88 -44.17
CA ASN A 236 3.57 20.09 -44.46
C ASN A 236 5.01 19.83 -44.92
N ALA A 237 5.41 18.57 -45.13
CA ALA A 237 6.74 18.26 -45.64
C ALA A 237 6.98 18.99 -46.99
N PRO A 238 8.06 19.78 -47.15
CA PRO A 238 8.30 20.61 -48.33
C PRO A 238 8.96 19.82 -49.48
N PHE A 239 8.65 18.52 -49.56
CA PHE A 239 9.16 17.58 -50.54
C PHE A 239 8.12 16.50 -50.82
N GLU A 240 8.30 15.76 -51.91
CA GLU A 240 7.41 14.65 -52.27
C GLU A 240 7.85 13.33 -51.62
N PHE A 241 6.89 12.60 -51.05
CA PHE A 241 7.12 11.22 -50.63
C PHE A 241 7.04 10.32 -51.86
N THR A 242 7.96 9.37 -51.98
CA THR A 242 8.03 8.49 -53.15
C THR A 242 8.32 7.04 -52.79
N ASN A 243 7.74 6.13 -53.56
CA ASN A 243 7.97 4.70 -53.45
C ASN A 243 7.81 4.01 -54.81
N ASN A 244 8.86 3.36 -55.27
CA ASN A 244 8.83 2.44 -56.40
C ASN A 244 8.94 1.01 -55.86
N SER A 245 7.88 0.22 -56.04
CA SER A 245 7.79 -1.16 -55.56
C SER A 245 8.68 -2.15 -56.33
N SER A 246 9.41 -1.70 -57.36
CA SER A 246 10.32 -2.56 -58.11
C SER A 246 11.58 -2.90 -57.29
N ASN A 247 11.98 -4.17 -57.30
CA ASN A 247 13.21 -4.66 -56.67
C ASN A 247 14.49 -4.29 -57.47
N SER A 248 14.33 -3.62 -58.60
CA SER A 248 15.44 -3.15 -59.43
C SER A 248 16.05 -1.89 -58.83
N GLU A 249 17.38 -1.90 -58.63
CA GLU A 249 18.20 -0.77 -58.18
C GLU A 249 18.21 0.37 -59.20
N GLY A 250 17.07 1.06 -59.38
CA GLY A 250 16.99 2.31 -60.11
C GLY A 250 16.77 3.45 -59.12
N ASN A 251 17.61 4.48 -59.11
CA ASN A 251 17.38 5.69 -58.29
C ASN A 251 16.28 6.60 -58.91
N ASP A 252 15.31 6.02 -59.62
CA ASP A 252 14.34 6.74 -60.44
C ASP A 252 13.18 7.34 -59.63
N ALA A 253 12.95 6.83 -58.41
CA ALA A 253 11.95 7.37 -57.49
C ALA A 253 12.54 8.25 -56.39
N VAL A 254 13.84 8.15 -56.11
CA VAL A 254 14.48 8.88 -55.00
C VAL A 254 14.52 10.38 -55.32
N PRO A 255 13.97 11.25 -54.45
CA PRO A 255 14.06 12.69 -54.66
C PRO A 255 15.50 13.19 -54.63
N ASN A 256 15.79 14.23 -55.41
CA ASN A 256 17.10 14.88 -55.41
C ASN A 256 17.35 15.65 -54.10
N SER A 257 18.50 16.32 -53.98
CA SER A 257 18.85 17.11 -52.79
C SER A 257 17.88 18.25 -52.47
N GLN A 258 17.00 18.64 -53.40
CA GLN A 258 15.95 19.64 -53.22
C GLN A 258 14.58 19.04 -52.88
N GLY A 259 14.50 17.73 -52.65
CA GLY A 259 13.25 17.04 -52.32
C GLY A 259 12.30 16.85 -53.52
N ILE A 260 12.81 16.96 -54.75
CA ILE A 260 12.02 16.85 -55.99
C ILE A 260 12.32 15.51 -56.66
N THR A 261 11.26 14.77 -57.01
CA THR A 261 11.38 13.58 -57.86
C THR A 261 11.22 13.93 -59.34
N SER A 262 11.99 13.27 -60.21
CA SER A 262 11.86 13.40 -61.67
C SER A 262 10.72 12.56 -62.24
N ASN A 263 10.15 11.64 -61.46
CA ASN A 263 9.10 10.73 -61.91
C ASN A 263 7.88 10.76 -60.98
N SER A 264 6.86 11.49 -61.40
CA SER A 264 5.63 11.71 -60.62
C SER A 264 4.80 10.45 -60.39
N GLN A 265 5.02 9.37 -61.16
CA GLN A 265 4.24 8.13 -61.00
C GLN A 265 4.51 7.40 -59.69
N TYR A 266 5.64 7.69 -59.04
CA TYR A 266 6.05 7.08 -57.77
C TYR A 266 5.71 7.94 -56.56
N ILE A 267 5.06 9.09 -56.75
CA ILE A 267 4.66 9.95 -55.63
C ILE A 267 3.59 9.23 -54.81
N VAL A 268 3.84 9.14 -53.51
CA VAL A 268 2.89 8.65 -52.51
C VAL A 268 2.17 9.86 -51.92
N PRO A 269 0.85 9.99 -52.08
CA PRO A 269 0.08 11.07 -51.47
C PRO A 269 0.32 11.13 -49.96
N LYS A 270 0.45 12.33 -49.40
CA LYS A 270 0.74 12.54 -47.98
C LYS A 270 -0.35 11.97 -47.07
N GLU A 271 -1.60 12.06 -47.50
CA GLU A 271 -2.75 11.47 -46.83
C GLU A 271 -2.68 9.93 -46.83
N GLU A 272 -2.15 9.33 -47.89
CA GLU A 272 -1.92 7.90 -47.97
C GLU A 272 -0.80 7.47 -47.02
N VAL A 273 0.28 8.25 -46.92
CA VAL A 273 1.34 8.02 -45.91
C VAL A 273 0.73 8.02 -44.51
N ILE A 274 -0.02 9.07 -44.15
CA ILE A 274 -0.67 9.16 -42.83
C ILE A 274 -1.57 7.95 -42.60
N LYS A 275 -2.49 7.69 -43.53
CA LYS A 275 -3.42 6.58 -43.43
C LYS A 275 -2.69 5.26 -43.23
N ASN A 276 -1.68 4.96 -44.06
CA ASN A 276 -0.97 3.69 -44.01
C ASN A 276 -0.24 3.48 -42.67
N PHE A 277 0.33 4.52 -42.05
CA PHE A 277 0.99 4.37 -40.74
C PHE A 277 0.04 4.44 -39.55
N THR A 278 -1.15 5.03 -39.70
CA THR A 278 -2.20 5.04 -38.65
C THR A 278 -3.16 3.86 -38.71
N ASP A 279 -3.28 3.20 -39.87
CA ASP A 279 -4.13 2.02 -40.03
C ASP A 279 -3.61 0.88 -39.14
N THR A 280 -4.55 0.12 -38.58
CA THR A 280 -4.26 -1.01 -37.70
C THR A 280 -3.34 -2.03 -38.38
N MET A 281 -2.27 -2.42 -37.69
CA MET A 281 -1.29 -3.38 -38.18
C MET A 281 -1.00 -4.45 -37.14
N THR A 282 -1.00 -5.71 -37.58
CA THR A 282 -0.46 -6.81 -36.78
C THR A 282 0.99 -7.05 -37.17
N ILE A 283 1.90 -6.95 -36.22
CA ILE A 283 3.31 -7.23 -36.41
C ILE A 283 3.66 -8.57 -35.78
N GLN A 284 4.15 -9.48 -36.61
CA GLN A 284 4.91 -10.64 -36.19
C GLN A 284 6.29 -10.15 -35.73
N ALA A 285 6.45 -10.04 -34.41
CA ALA A 285 7.66 -9.53 -33.78
C ALA A 285 8.68 -10.66 -33.68
N HIS A 286 9.87 -10.42 -34.22
CA HIS A 286 11.00 -11.35 -34.16
C HIS A 286 12.23 -10.66 -33.59
N LEU A 287 13.12 -11.44 -32.98
CA LEU A 287 14.43 -10.97 -32.54
C LEU A 287 15.52 -11.68 -33.32
N ILE A 288 16.54 -10.92 -33.70
CA ILE A 288 17.75 -11.46 -34.31
C ILE A 288 18.98 -11.12 -33.47
N LYS A 289 19.98 -12.00 -33.54
CA LYS A 289 21.30 -11.78 -32.92
C LYS A 289 21.95 -10.55 -33.54
N GLU A 290 22.86 -9.94 -32.80
CA GLU A 290 23.72 -8.90 -33.34
C GLU A 290 24.51 -9.44 -34.54
N ASN A 291 24.33 -8.81 -35.69
CA ASN A 291 25.01 -9.15 -36.93
C ASN A 291 25.45 -7.84 -37.63
N PRO A 292 26.74 -7.66 -37.94
CA PRO A 292 27.22 -6.49 -38.68
C PRO A 292 26.58 -6.29 -40.06
N GLN A 293 25.93 -7.31 -40.61
CA GLN A 293 25.28 -7.28 -41.92
C GLN A 293 23.77 -7.07 -41.87
N VAL A 294 23.14 -7.27 -40.70
CA VAL A 294 21.68 -7.15 -40.53
C VAL A 294 21.38 -6.48 -39.20
N GLU A 295 20.96 -5.22 -39.27
CA GLU A 295 20.59 -4.43 -38.11
C GLU A 295 19.09 -4.56 -37.78
N GLY A 296 18.29 -4.99 -38.76
CA GLY A 296 16.88 -5.34 -38.66
C GLY A 296 16.37 -5.93 -39.97
N TYR A 297 15.11 -6.35 -40.01
CA TYR A 297 14.45 -6.79 -41.22
C TYR A 297 12.93 -6.58 -41.11
N GLY A 298 12.35 -5.88 -42.07
CA GLY A 298 10.90 -5.75 -42.22
C GLY A 298 10.37 -6.44 -43.47
N ALA A 299 9.22 -7.07 -43.36
CA ALA A 299 8.49 -7.59 -44.51
C ALA A 299 6.99 -7.28 -44.45
N HIS A 300 6.46 -6.88 -45.61
CA HIS A 300 5.03 -6.77 -45.83
C HIS A 300 4.43 -8.17 -46.06
N LEU A 301 3.45 -8.57 -45.24
CA LEU A 301 2.76 -9.86 -45.41
C LEU A 301 1.37 -9.66 -46.02
N SER A 302 0.65 -8.63 -45.58
CA SER A 302 -0.64 -8.19 -46.13
C SER A 302 -0.91 -6.73 -45.76
N SER A 303 -2.00 -6.16 -46.25
CA SER A 303 -2.40 -4.78 -45.94
C SER A 303 -2.57 -4.47 -44.45
N SER A 304 -2.73 -5.48 -43.60
CA SER A 304 -2.89 -5.32 -42.14
C SER A 304 -1.96 -6.24 -41.34
N SER A 305 -0.95 -6.84 -41.98
CA SER A 305 0.02 -7.71 -41.32
C SER A 305 1.43 -7.53 -41.89
N GLY A 306 2.43 -7.52 -41.01
CA GLY A 306 3.83 -7.46 -41.37
C GLY A 306 4.69 -8.25 -40.39
N ALA A 307 5.93 -8.52 -40.77
CA ALA A 307 6.94 -9.11 -39.89
C ALA A 307 8.07 -8.10 -39.66
N LEU A 308 8.49 -7.95 -38.41
CA LEU A 308 9.56 -7.05 -38.01
C LEU A 308 10.54 -7.78 -37.11
N ALA A 309 11.73 -8.05 -37.64
CA ALA A 309 12.86 -8.58 -36.91
C ALA A 309 13.79 -7.43 -36.50
N ILE A 310 14.12 -7.34 -35.21
CA ILE A 310 15.02 -6.31 -34.69
C ILE A 310 16.22 -6.97 -34.01
N SER A 311 17.42 -6.46 -34.29
CA SER A 311 18.59 -6.89 -33.54
C SER A 311 18.46 -6.53 -32.07
N THR A 312 18.76 -7.47 -31.17
CA THR A 312 18.70 -7.20 -29.72
C THR A 312 19.57 -6.00 -29.31
N ASN A 313 20.71 -5.79 -29.96
CA ASN A 313 21.56 -4.62 -29.74
C ASN A 313 20.82 -3.31 -30.08
N ASN A 314 20.01 -3.30 -31.15
CA ASN A 314 19.24 -2.13 -31.58
C ASN A 314 17.98 -1.89 -30.74
N LEU A 315 17.56 -2.84 -29.89
CA LEU A 315 16.46 -2.64 -28.94
C LEU A 315 16.90 -1.97 -27.63
N LEU A 316 18.20 -1.93 -27.35
CA LEU A 316 18.70 -1.34 -26.11
C LEU A 316 18.42 0.18 -26.07
N PRO A 317 17.85 0.72 -24.99
CA PRO A 317 17.56 2.15 -24.89
C PRO A 317 18.79 3.05 -25.08
N SER A 318 19.97 2.58 -24.69
CA SER A 318 21.25 3.27 -24.91
C SER A 318 21.64 3.42 -26.38
N ASN A 319 21.14 2.55 -27.25
CA ASN A 319 21.39 2.58 -28.69
C ASN A 319 20.26 3.26 -29.45
N LEU A 320 19.05 3.31 -28.87
CA LEU A 320 17.91 4.04 -29.40
C LEU A 320 17.99 5.55 -29.10
N TYR A 321 18.54 5.94 -27.95
CA TYR A 321 18.48 7.32 -27.45
C TYR A 321 19.83 7.86 -26.96
N SER A 322 19.98 9.18 -26.94
CA SER A 322 21.06 9.90 -26.26
C SER A 322 21.03 9.61 -24.75
N PRO A 323 22.16 9.73 -24.02
CA PRO A 323 22.21 9.44 -22.57
C PRO A 323 21.25 10.26 -21.70
N ASP A 324 20.84 11.45 -22.18
CA ASP A 324 19.86 12.33 -21.55
C ASP A 324 18.42 12.12 -22.05
N TYR A 325 18.20 11.15 -22.94
CA TYR A 325 16.90 10.79 -23.53
C TYR A 325 16.19 11.96 -24.24
N LYS A 326 16.96 12.83 -24.90
CA LYS A 326 16.41 13.98 -25.65
C LYS A 326 16.49 13.85 -27.16
N GLU A 327 17.35 12.96 -27.65
CA GLU A 327 17.55 12.74 -29.07
C GLU A 327 17.58 11.24 -29.38
N ILE A 328 17.02 10.87 -30.51
CA ILE A 328 17.09 9.51 -31.02
C ILE A 328 18.39 9.28 -31.81
N LYS A 329 18.90 8.06 -31.71
CA LYS A 329 20.11 7.60 -32.38
C LYS A 329 19.81 6.86 -33.68
N TYR A 330 20.88 6.39 -34.32
CA TYR A 330 20.82 5.68 -35.59
C TYR A 330 20.00 4.38 -35.54
N ALA A 331 20.11 3.59 -34.47
CA ALA A 331 19.37 2.32 -34.35
C ALA A 331 17.85 2.49 -34.50
N LEU A 332 17.28 3.58 -33.96
CA LEU A 332 15.85 3.85 -34.14
C LEU A 332 15.51 4.24 -35.59
N SER A 333 16.41 4.91 -36.33
CA SER A 333 16.19 5.12 -37.78
C SER A 333 16.06 3.81 -38.52
N VAL A 334 16.93 2.85 -38.22
CA VAL A 334 16.93 1.54 -38.86
C VAL A 334 15.61 0.84 -38.57
N ILE A 335 15.15 0.87 -37.33
CA ILE A 335 13.84 0.29 -36.97
C ILE A 335 12.69 0.98 -37.71
N LEU A 336 12.70 2.32 -37.84
CA LEU A 336 11.67 3.04 -38.61
C LEU A 336 11.72 2.65 -40.09
N HIS A 337 12.91 2.47 -40.65
CA HIS A 337 13.13 1.97 -42.00
C HIS A 337 12.55 0.56 -42.18
N GLU A 338 12.88 -0.37 -41.29
CA GLU A 338 12.35 -1.74 -41.34
C GLU A 338 10.83 -1.76 -41.13
N TYR A 339 10.31 -0.90 -40.26
CA TYR A 339 8.88 -0.76 -40.08
C TYR A 339 8.17 -0.27 -41.35
N SER A 340 8.78 0.64 -42.13
CA SER A 340 8.25 1.03 -43.44
C SER A 340 8.12 -0.15 -44.41
N HIS A 341 9.02 -1.14 -44.36
CA HIS A 341 8.87 -2.37 -45.15
C HIS A 341 7.65 -3.18 -44.74
N THR A 342 7.30 -3.22 -43.46
CA THR A 342 6.05 -3.88 -43.00
C THR A 342 4.80 -3.23 -43.59
N ARG A 343 4.90 -1.95 -43.96
CA ARG A 343 3.86 -1.13 -44.58
C ARG A 343 3.87 -1.17 -46.12
N GLY A 344 4.71 -2.01 -46.72
CA GLY A 344 4.74 -2.22 -48.18
C GLY A 344 5.63 -1.25 -48.95
N TYR A 345 6.41 -0.43 -48.26
CA TYR A 345 7.38 0.47 -48.91
C TYR A 345 8.69 -0.27 -49.21
N ALA A 346 9.28 -0.01 -50.37
CA ALA A 346 10.53 -0.62 -50.83
C ALA A 346 11.73 0.30 -50.53
N HIS A 347 12.95 -0.16 -50.87
CA HIS A 347 14.17 0.66 -50.75
C HIS A 347 14.23 1.81 -51.76
N ASN A 348 13.49 1.72 -52.87
CA ASN A 348 13.54 2.71 -53.93
C ASN A 348 12.51 3.82 -53.69
N GLY A 349 12.98 4.94 -53.16
CA GLY A 349 12.17 6.09 -52.78
C GLY A 349 12.68 6.71 -51.49
N ASN A 350 11.85 7.51 -50.81
CA ASN A 350 12.21 8.13 -49.53
C ASN A 350 11.31 7.70 -48.35
N MET A 351 10.60 6.59 -48.50
CA MET A 351 9.78 6.01 -47.43
C MET A 351 10.57 5.15 -46.45
N THR A 352 11.74 4.64 -46.88
CA THR A 352 12.64 3.78 -46.10
C THR A 352 14.01 4.44 -45.92
N TYR A 353 14.50 5.15 -46.93
CA TYR A 353 15.70 5.98 -46.86
C TYR A 353 15.37 7.48 -46.88
N PRO A 354 16.28 8.36 -46.44
CA PRO A 354 17.55 8.06 -45.79
C PRO A 354 17.41 7.73 -44.30
N VAL A 355 18.28 6.87 -43.80
CA VAL A 355 18.32 6.44 -42.38
C VAL A 355 19.30 7.26 -41.54
N ASN A 356 20.31 7.86 -42.16
CA ASN A 356 21.42 8.54 -41.48
C ASN A 356 21.14 10.01 -41.10
N GLY A 357 19.87 10.42 -41.07
CA GLY A 357 19.50 11.80 -40.74
C GLY A 357 19.93 12.80 -41.82
N GLU A 358 20.03 12.36 -43.07
CA GLU A 358 20.26 13.25 -44.20
C GLU A 358 19.12 14.27 -44.33
N THR A 359 19.44 15.39 -44.97
CA THR A 359 18.52 16.52 -45.12
C THR A 359 18.44 16.98 -46.55
N TYR A 360 17.27 17.48 -46.95
CA TYR A 360 17.07 18.21 -48.20
C TYR A 360 17.32 19.72 -48.01
N ASP A 361 17.86 20.35 -49.05
CA ASP A 361 17.89 21.80 -49.23
C ASP A 361 16.76 22.22 -50.17
N VAL A 362 15.62 22.54 -49.58
CA VAL A 362 14.41 22.94 -50.30
C VAL A 362 14.31 24.47 -50.45
N CYS A 363 15.34 25.25 -50.10
CA CYS A 363 15.23 26.72 -50.11
C CYS A 363 14.89 27.30 -51.49
N ALA A 364 15.27 26.61 -52.56
CA ALA A 364 14.94 27.03 -53.92
C ALA A 364 13.44 26.92 -54.23
N THR A 365 12.75 25.93 -53.68
CA THR A 365 11.31 25.68 -53.93
C THR A 365 10.42 26.22 -52.81
N HIS A 366 10.92 26.24 -51.57
CA HIS A 366 10.21 26.66 -50.38
C HIS A 366 11.07 27.62 -49.53
N PRO A 367 11.37 28.84 -50.03
CA PRO A 367 12.30 29.77 -49.37
C PRO A 367 11.86 30.24 -47.98
N ASN A 368 10.56 30.16 -47.68
CA ASN A 368 9.99 30.57 -46.40
C ASN A 368 9.85 29.41 -45.39
N TYR A 369 10.24 28.18 -45.77
CA TYR A 369 10.17 27.04 -44.85
C TYR A 369 11.25 27.18 -43.76
N PRO A 370 10.92 27.00 -42.47
CA PRO A 370 11.90 27.09 -41.39
C PRO A 370 13.09 26.16 -41.62
N ASN A 371 14.31 26.70 -41.60
CA ASN A 371 15.53 25.96 -41.89
C ASN A 371 15.49 25.17 -43.22
N CYS A 372 14.97 25.79 -44.29
CA CYS A 372 14.81 25.19 -45.62
C CYS A 372 16.07 24.48 -46.17
N ALA A 373 17.28 24.84 -45.73
CA ALA A 373 18.53 24.22 -46.18
C ALA A 373 18.84 22.87 -45.51
N LYS A 374 18.12 22.50 -44.44
CA LYS A 374 18.37 21.32 -43.61
C LYS A 374 17.06 20.65 -43.19
N VAL A 375 16.16 20.43 -44.15
CA VAL A 375 14.89 19.76 -43.89
C VAL A 375 15.12 18.26 -43.74
N PRO A 376 14.68 17.60 -42.65
CA PRO A 376 14.82 16.15 -42.50
C PRO A 376 14.23 15.39 -43.69
N ALA A 377 15.02 14.53 -44.32
CA ALA A 377 14.64 13.88 -45.56
C ALA A 377 13.80 12.62 -45.34
N GLY A 378 12.76 12.46 -46.16
CA GLY A 378 11.93 11.25 -46.21
C GLY A 378 11.09 10.99 -44.96
N PHE A 379 10.41 9.84 -44.96
CA PHE A 379 9.55 9.41 -43.84
C PHE A 379 10.34 9.27 -42.53
N VAL A 380 11.51 8.64 -42.60
CA VAL A 380 12.37 8.43 -41.43
C VAL A 380 12.80 9.78 -40.88
N GLY A 381 13.32 10.70 -41.70
CA GLY A 381 13.75 12.03 -41.25
C GLY A 381 12.63 12.85 -40.59
N VAL A 382 11.45 12.90 -41.19
CA VAL A 382 10.29 13.63 -40.63
C VAL A 382 9.85 13.01 -39.30
N THR A 383 9.74 11.69 -39.24
CA THR A 383 9.36 10.98 -38.01
C THR A 383 10.40 11.19 -36.91
N ARG A 384 11.70 11.16 -37.25
CA ARG A 384 12.81 11.43 -36.33
C ARG A 384 12.70 12.81 -35.68
N MET A 385 12.40 13.83 -36.48
CA MET A 385 12.24 15.20 -36.02
C MET A 385 11.12 15.32 -34.99
N VAL A 386 9.94 14.75 -35.29
CA VAL A 386 8.78 14.78 -34.38
C VAL A 386 9.07 13.99 -33.11
N TRP A 387 9.71 12.82 -33.23
CA TRP A 387 10.09 12.02 -32.07
C TRP A 387 11.01 12.78 -31.12
N ASN A 388 12.01 13.50 -31.63
CA ASN A 388 12.91 14.33 -30.82
C ASN A 388 12.15 15.46 -30.10
N ASP A 389 11.19 16.12 -30.77
CA ASP A 389 10.35 17.14 -30.15
C ASP A 389 9.49 16.55 -29.00
N LEU A 390 8.91 15.37 -29.20
CA LEU A 390 8.16 14.65 -28.17
C LEU A 390 9.04 14.21 -26.98
N LEU A 391 10.29 13.81 -27.22
CA LEU A 391 11.26 13.53 -26.15
C LEU A 391 11.57 14.78 -25.33
N GLN A 392 11.82 15.92 -25.98
CA GLN A 392 12.10 17.18 -25.29
C GLN A 392 10.93 17.65 -24.44
N LYS A 393 9.70 17.40 -24.88
CA LYS A 393 8.46 17.70 -24.13
C LYS A 393 8.10 16.66 -23.06
N ASN A 394 8.85 15.55 -22.95
CA ASN A 394 8.48 14.40 -22.12
C ASN A 394 7.06 13.87 -22.40
N ALA A 395 6.68 13.84 -23.69
CA ALA A 395 5.33 13.50 -24.12
C ALA A 395 5.13 12.00 -24.41
N LEU A 396 6.20 11.27 -24.77
CA LEU A 396 6.11 9.84 -25.10
C LEU A 396 5.57 9.00 -23.93
N PRO A 397 4.73 7.98 -24.17
CA PRO A 397 4.24 7.09 -23.12
C PRO A 397 5.39 6.52 -22.28
N ILE A 398 6.41 5.99 -22.95
CA ILE A 398 7.61 5.45 -22.31
C ILE A 398 8.74 6.48 -22.39
N ASN A 399 9.11 6.99 -21.23
CA ASN A 399 10.35 7.71 -20.98
C ASN A 399 11.28 6.89 -20.08
N TYR A 400 12.39 6.41 -20.64
CA TYR A 400 13.39 5.61 -19.95
C TYR A 400 14.13 6.36 -18.83
N ALA A 401 14.10 7.71 -18.81
CA ALA A 401 14.60 8.50 -17.70
C ALA A 401 13.79 8.23 -16.41
N ASP A 402 12.47 8.06 -16.53
CA ASP A 402 11.55 7.81 -15.40
C ASP A 402 11.70 6.39 -14.83
N LEU A 403 12.27 5.45 -15.61
CA LEU A 403 12.36 4.03 -15.24
C LEU A 403 13.48 3.74 -14.24
N LYS A 404 14.50 4.60 -14.16
CA LYS A 404 15.67 4.41 -13.28
C LYS A 404 15.30 4.33 -11.79
N THR A 405 14.18 4.92 -11.39
CA THR A 405 13.71 4.97 -10.00
C THR A 405 12.63 3.92 -9.67
N GLN A 406 12.21 3.12 -10.65
CA GLN A 406 11.13 2.14 -10.49
C GLN A 406 11.63 0.88 -9.76
N GLN A 407 11.14 0.65 -8.55
CA GLN A 407 11.40 -0.59 -7.80
C GLN A 407 10.69 -1.80 -8.45
N ASP A 408 11.21 -3.00 -8.20
CA ASP A 408 10.53 -4.24 -8.55
C ASP A 408 9.54 -4.60 -7.44
N LEU A 409 8.25 -4.42 -7.71
CA LEU A 409 7.18 -4.74 -6.76
C LEU A 409 6.80 -6.23 -6.77
N LEU A 410 7.26 -7.04 -7.73
CA LEU A 410 6.98 -8.48 -7.77
C LEU A 410 8.08 -9.30 -7.08
N ALA A 411 9.27 -8.72 -6.89
CA ALA A 411 10.34 -9.37 -6.15
C ALA A 411 9.96 -9.62 -4.68
N PRO A 412 10.24 -10.80 -4.11
CA PRO A 412 10.00 -11.08 -2.70
C PRO A 412 10.94 -10.23 -1.83
N SER A 413 10.52 -9.03 -1.45
CA SER A 413 11.30 -8.17 -0.56
C SER A 413 11.23 -8.70 0.88
N GLN A 414 12.35 -8.63 1.62
CA GLN A 414 12.39 -8.90 3.07
C GLN A 414 11.48 -7.95 3.89
N LEU A 415 10.94 -6.89 3.26
CA LEU A 415 9.95 -5.96 3.83
C LEU A 415 8.48 -6.38 3.62
N ALA A 416 8.20 -7.40 2.81
CA ALA A 416 6.83 -7.78 2.41
C ALA A 416 6.07 -8.66 3.43
N THR A 417 6.64 -8.95 4.60
CA THR A 417 5.97 -9.77 5.63
C THR A 417 5.16 -8.96 6.64
N ASN A 418 5.36 -7.64 6.76
CA ASN A 418 4.73 -6.82 7.81
C ASN A 418 3.69 -5.79 7.33
N THR A 419 3.52 -5.61 6.02
CA THR A 419 2.60 -4.61 5.44
C THR A 419 1.17 -5.11 5.27
N LEU A 420 0.94 -6.43 5.13
CA LEU A 420 -0.42 -6.98 5.00
C LEU A 420 -1.27 -6.69 6.26
N ILE A 421 -0.71 -6.87 7.47
CA ILE A 421 -1.47 -6.67 8.71
C ILE A 421 -1.52 -5.20 9.13
N SER A 422 -0.45 -4.42 8.92
CA SER A 422 -0.44 -3.00 9.27
C SER A 422 -1.31 -2.17 8.32
N THR A 423 -1.27 -2.42 7.01
CA THR A 423 -2.05 -1.64 6.03
C THR A 423 -3.52 -2.06 5.96
N ILE A 424 -3.87 -3.34 6.20
CA ILE A 424 -5.28 -3.75 6.40
C ILE A 424 -5.81 -3.16 7.71
N SER A 425 -4.98 -3.06 8.76
CA SER A 425 -5.35 -2.40 10.02
C SER A 425 -5.51 -0.88 9.85
N GLU A 426 -4.69 -0.22 9.02
CA GLU A 426 -4.73 1.22 8.76
C GLU A 426 -5.83 1.63 7.76
N SER A 427 -6.14 0.81 6.74
CA SER A 427 -7.19 1.10 5.75
C SER A 427 -8.60 0.79 6.24
N ILE A 428 -8.77 -0.16 7.19
CA ILE A 428 -10.07 -0.46 7.82
C ILE A 428 -10.39 0.48 8.99
N SER A 429 -9.44 1.30 9.44
CA SER A 429 -9.60 2.03 10.69
C SER A 429 -9.15 3.49 10.58
N ALA A 430 -10.02 4.35 10.04
CA ALA A 430 -10.05 5.73 10.52
C ALA A 430 -10.56 5.69 11.96
N ILE A 431 -9.67 5.36 12.90
CA ILE A 431 -10.02 5.21 14.32
C ILE A 431 -10.30 6.60 14.87
N GLN A 432 -11.59 6.96 14.94
CA GLN A 432 -12.00 8.04 15.81
C GLN A 432 -11.88 7.51 17.25
N SER A 433 -10.78 7.89 17.91
CA SER A 433 -10.53 7.51 19.29
C SER A 433 -11.18 8.54 20.22
N SER A 434 -11.94 8.06 21.19
CA SER A 434 -12.40 8.87 22.30
C SER A 434 -11.88 8.27 23.59
N SER A 435 -11.15 9.07 24.36
CA SER A 435 -10.68 8.69 25.70
C SER A 435 -11.40 9.56 26.72
N LYS A 436 -12.15 8.94 27.63
CA LYS A 436 -12.82 9.63 28.73
C LYS A 436 -12.38 9.04 30.06
N SER A 437 -11.96 9.89 30.97
CA SER A 437 -11.70 9.51 32.36
C SER A 437 -12.91 9.85 33.22
N HIS A 438 -13.30 8.91 34.06
CA HIS A 438 -14.35 9.08 35.05
C HIS A 438 -13.82 8.75 36.44
N LYS A 439 -14.18 9.59 37.40
CA LYS A 439 -13.99 9.31 38.83
C LYS A 439 -15.31 8.80 39.37
N LEU A 440 -15.33 7.55 39.84
CA LEU A 440 -16.52 6.90 40.36
C LEU A 440 -16.44 6.84 41.88
N ALA A 441 -17.53 7.20 42.55
CA ALA A 441 -17.67 6.95 43.98
C ALA A 441 -17.93 5.45 44.20
N LEU A 442 -17.11 4.81 45.02
CA LEU A 442 -17.31 3.47 45.53
C LEU A 442 -18.01 3.55 46.87
N VAL A 443 -19.01 2.69 47.07
CA VAL A 443 -19.63 2.44 48.37
C VAL A 443 -19.65 0.94 48.63
N GLY A 444 -19.39 0.54 49.87
CA GLY A 444 -19.32 -0.88 50.19
C GLY A 444 -19.32 -1.18 51.67
N ALA A 445 -19.17 -2.46 51.97
CA ALA A 445 -19.15 -2.99 53.32
C ALA A 445 -17.96 -3.93 53.51
N ASN A 446 -17.44 -3.98 54.72
CA ASN A 446 -16.36 -4.85 55.11
C ASN A 446 -16.64 -5.55 56.44
N PHE A 447 -16.05 -6.73 56.59
CA PHE A 447 -16.09 -7.55 57.78
C PHE A 447 -14.66 -7.97 58.12
N LYS A 448 -14.26 -7.80 59.38
CA LYS A 448 -13.00 -8.31 59.93
C LYS A 448 -13.27 -9.27 61.08
N LEU A 449 -12.49 -10.34 61.12
CA LEU A 449 -12.40 -11.25 62.24
C LEU A 449 -10.93 -11.46 62.57
N GLY A 450 -10.55 -11.24 63.81
CA GLY A 450 -9.15 -11.33 64.19
C GLY A 450 -8.92 -11.45 65.68
N TYR A 451 -7.66 -11.37 66.05
CA TYR A 451 -7.20 -11.34 67.41
C TYR A 451 -6.26 -10.15 67.61
N GLN A 452 -6.44 -9.44 68.71
CA GLN A 452 -5.55 -8.35 69.11
C GLN A 452 -4.94 -8.63 70.48
N GLN A 453 -3.63 -8.43 70.59
CA GLN A 453 -2.86 -8.64 71.80
C GLN A 453 -2.21 -7.34 72.25
N TYR A 454 -2.65 -6.82 73.40
CA TYR A 454 -1.97 -5.74 74.09
C TYR A 454 -0.78 -6.30 74.86
N PHE A 455 0.38 -5.70 74.64
CA PHE A 455 1.60 -6.00 75.39
C PHE A 455 1.74 -5.12 76.63
N ASN A 456 1.15 -3.93 76.59
CA ASN A 456 0.98 -3.02 77.71
C ASN A 456 -0.28 -2.17 77.50
N ARG A 457 -0.54 -1.19 78.37
CA ARG A 457 -1.74 -0.33 78.30
C ARG A 457 -1.78 0.61 77.09
N TYR A 458 -0.71 0.72 76.31
CA TYR A 458 -0.57 1.66 75.20
C TYR A 458 -0.37 0.96 73.85
N PHE A 459 0.28 -0.21 73.80
CA PHE A 459 0.71 -0.85 72.56
C PHE A 459 0.13 -2.26 72.39
N ALA A 460 -0.38 -2.53 71.19
CA ALA A 460 -0.87 -3.84 70.79
C ALA A 460 -0.55 -4.19 69.33
N LEU A 461 -0.61 -5.48 69.01
CA LEU A 461 -0.62 -5.99 67.65
C LEU A 461 -1.93 -6.72 67.38
N ALA A 462 -2.52 -6.48 66.21
CA ALA A 462 -3.74 -7.13 65.75
C ALA A 462 -3.49 -7.86 64.43
N TYR A 463 -4.03 -9.08 64.32
CA TYR A 463 -4.01 -9.88 63.09
C TYR A 463 -5.43 -10.31 62.76
N TYR A 464 -5.85 -10.17 61.50
CA TYR A 464 -7.23 -10.42 61.10
C TYR A 464 -7.35 -10.94 59.68
N ALA A 465 -8.45 -11.66 59.43
CA ALA A 465 -8.98 -11.90 58.10
C ALA A 465 -10.03 -10.82 57.77
N LEU A 466 -10.13 -10.45 56.50
CA LEU A 466 -11.05 -9.44 55.98
C LEU A 466 -11.81 -10.00 54.77
N VAL A 467 -13.12 -9.76 54.74
CA VAL A 467 -13.93 -9.85 53.52
C VAL A 467 -14.57 -8.48 53.26
N LYS A 468 -14.57 -8.02 52.01
CA LYS A 468 -15.18 -6.75 51.62
C LYS A 468 -15.93 -6.86 50.30
N TYR A 469 -16.96 -6.04 50.16
CA TYR A 469 -17.73 -5.89 48.94
C TYR A 469 -17.92 -4.40 48.62
N ASN A 470 -17.55 -3.98 47.42
CA ASN A 470 -17.76 -2.61 46.94
C ASN A 470 -18.57 -2.59 45.66
N TYR A 471 -19.37 -1.53 45.54
CA TYR A 471 -20.22 -1.23 44.42
C TYR A 471 -19.95 0.20 43.93
N ALA A 472 -19.82 0.36 42.61
CA ALA A 472 -19.84 1.66 41.95
C ALA A 472 -20.82 1.65 40.78
N LYS A 473 -21.66 2.69 40.72
CA LYS A 473 -22.51 2.96 39.56
C LYS A 473 -21.70 3.71 38.50
N ALA A 474 -21.64 3.17 37.29
CA ALA A 474 -20.86 3.74 36.19
C ALA A 474 -21.81 4.12 35.03
N PRO A 475 -21.74 5.35 34.50
CA PRO A 475 -22.66 5.83 33.46
C PRO A 475 -22.76 4.94 32.21
N MET A 476 -21.63 4.42 31.70
CA MET A 476 -21.55 3.63 30.46
C MET A 476 -21.55 2.11 30.70
N ILE A 477 -21.05 1.65 31.85
CA ILE A 477 -20.79 0.22 32.16
C ILE A 477 -21.93 -0.38 33.04
N LYS A 478 -22.93 0.44 33.39
CA LYS A 478 -24.01 0.17 34.34
C LYS A 478 -23.53 0.00 35.79
N GLN A 479 -22.65 -0.96 36.06
CA GLN A 479 -22.18 -1.25 37.43
C GLN A 479 -20.81 -1.94 37.47
N ILE A 480 -20.03 -1.65 38.50
CA ILE A 480 -18.79 -2.34 38.86
C ILE A 480 -19.00 -2.98 40.23
N ASN A 481 -18.81 -4.30 40.31
CA ASN A 481 -18.86 -5.06 41.55
C ASN A 481 -17.46 -5.53 41.92
N GLN A 482 -17.03 -5.33 43.16
CA GLN A 482 -15.75 -5.79 43.67
C GLN A 482 -15.96 -6.64 44.91
N ILE A 483 -15.39 -7.84 44.93
CA ILE A 483 -15.30 -8.69 46.13
C ILE A 483 -13.83 -8.83 46.50
N GLY A 484 -13.47 -8.53 47.75
CA GLY A 484 -12.11 -8.65 48.27
C GLY A 484 -12.06 -9.61 49.45
N VAL A 485 -11.04 -10.47 49.47
CA VAL A 485 -10.71 -11.34 50.60
C VAL A 485 -9.24 -11.17 50.92
N GLY A 486 -8.87 -11.13 52.20
CA GLY A 486 -7.48 -10.98 52.57
C GLY A 486 -7.20 -11.08 54.06
N VAL A 487 -5.97 -10.74 54.41
CA VAL A 487 -5.46 -10.77 55.79
C VAL A 487 -4.66 -9.51 56.08
N GLY A 488 -4.65 -9.07 57.33
CA GLY A 488 -3.95 -7.86 57.75
C GLY A 488 -3.29 -7.96 59.11
N ALA A 489 -2.29 -7.11 59.30
CA ALA A 489 -1.58 -6.92 60.55
C ALA A 489 -1.51 -5.42 60.87
N GLU A 490 -1.88 -5.04 62.08
CA GLU A 490 -1.93 -3.65 62.56
C GLU A 490 -1.21 -3.50 63.89
N MET A 491 -0.44 -2.43 64.01
CA MET A 491 0.05 -1.89 65.28
C MET A 491 -1.00 -0.92 65.83
N LEU A 492 -1.37 -1.08 67.08
CA LEU A 492 -2.28 -0.20 67.80
C LEU A 492 -1.49 0.58 68.85
N LEU A 493 -1.69 1.90 68.89
CA LEU A 493 -1.12 2.80 69.88
C LEU A 493 -2.24 3.63 70.52
N ASP A 494 -2.64 3.24 71.73
CA ASP A 494 -3.65 3.93 72.52
C ASP A 494 -3.01 5.07 73.33
N PHE A 495 -3.53 6.29 73.20
CA PHE A 495 -3.08 7.45 73.98
C PHE A 495 -3.90 7.66 75.24
N THR A 496 -5.17 7.25 75.21
CA THR A 496 -6.09 7.32 76.35
C THR A 496 -6.91 6.05 76.48
N LYS A 497 -7.67 5.92 77.56
CA LYS A 497 -8.66 4.84 77.71
C LYS A 497 -9.78 4.89 76.66
N SER A 498 -9.92 5.92 75.84
CA SER A 498 -11.01 5.98 74.85
C SER A 498 -10.54 6.29 73.44
N PHE A 499 -9.24 6.49 73.22
CA PHE A 499 -8.70 6.96 71.96
C PHE A 499 -7.30 6.42 71.68
N GLY A 500 -7.09 5.96 70.45
CA GLY A 500 -5.81 5.50 69.94
C GLY A 500 -5.70 5.65 68.43
N ILE A 501 -4.53 5.36 67.91
CA ILE A 501 -4.25 5.23 66.48
C ILE A 501 -3.93 3.79 66.13
N PHE A 502 -4.09 3.46 64.86
CA PHE A 502 -3.60 2.22 64.31
C PHE A 502 -2.88 2.46 62.99
N MET A 503 -1.89 1.61 62.71
CA MET A 503 -1.19 1.60 61.43
C MET A 503 -0.74 0.18 61.09
N GLY A 504 -0.78 -0.19 59.82
CA GLY A 504 -0.50 -1.56 59.41
C GLY A 504 -0.55 -1.77 57.91
N ALA A 505 -0.53 -3.03 57.52
CA ALA A 505 -0.65 -3.46 56.14
C ALA A 505 -1.61 -4.64 56.03
N ARG A 506 -2.32 -4.72 54.90
CA ARG A 506 -3.18 -5.85 54.56
C ARG A 506 -2.93 -6.33 53.14
N ALA A 507 -2.83 -7.64 52.97
CA ALA A 507 -2.78 -8.27 51.66
C ALA A 507 -4.20 -8.62 51.23
N LEU A 508 -4.61 -8.17 50.05
CA LEU A 508 -5.96 -8.36 49.52
C LEU A 508 -5.92 -9.02 48.16
N TYR A 509 -6.74 -10.04 47.98
CA TYR A 509 -7.13 -10.57 46.68
C TYR A 509 -8.52 -10.04 46.33
N LYS A 510 -8.64 -9.29 45.23
CA LYS A 510 -9.88 -8.64 44.81
C LYS A 510 -10.31 -9.16 43.45
N ARG A 511 -11.59 -9.48 43.30
CA ARG A 511 -12.25 -9.82 42.03
C ARG A 511 -13.19 -8.70 41.63
N TYR A 512 -12.94 -8.10 40.47
CA TYR A 512 -13.78 -7.11 39.83
C TYR A 512 -14.65 -7.77 38.76
N THR A 513 -15.95 -7.50 38.80
CA THR A 513 -16.92 -7.94 37.79
C THR A 513 -17.51 -6.72 37.10
N LEU A 514 -17.25 -6.58 35.81
CA LEU A 514 -17.80 -5.52 34.94
C LEU A 514 -18.05 -6.09 33.53
N LEU A 515 -19.12 -5.66 32.85
CA LEU A 515 -19.50 -6.15 31.51
C LEU A 515 -19.53 -7.69 31.38
N LYS A 516 -19.98 -8.40 32.42
CA LYS A 516 -19.99 -9.88 32.53
C LYS A 516 -18.59 -10.55 32.47
N GLN A 517 -17.52 -9.78 32.50
CA GLN A 517 -16.15 -10.29 32.61
C GLN A 517 -15.64 -10.13 34.05
N SER A 518 -14.80 -11.06 34.49
CA SER A 518 -14.16 -11.02 35.81
C SER A 518 -12.66 -10.80 35.66
N GLN A 519 -12.12 -9.85 36.42
CA GLN A 519 -10.68 -9.64 36.56
C GLN A 519 -10.27 -9.76 38.01
N ASN A 520 -9.13 -10.42 38.24
CA ASN A 520 -8.60 -10.64 39.58
C ASN A 520 -7.33 -9.81 39.77
N THR A 521 -7.14 -9.27 40.96
CA THR A 521 -5.94 -8.55 41.37
C THR A 521 -5.53 -8.94 42.78
N GLY A 522 -4.23 -8.93 43.05
CA GLY A 522 -3.68 -8.96 44.39
C GLY A 522 -3.00 -7.62 44.69
N ASN A 523 -3.24 -7.02 45.84
CA ASN A 523 -2.58 -5.79 46.27
C ASN A 523 -2.18 -5.88 47.76
N ILE A 524 -1.21 -5.06 48.15
CA ILE A 524 -0.89 -4.80 49.55
C ILE A 524 -1.32 -3.38 49.83
N ASP A 525 -2.26 -3.20 50.74
CA ASP A 525 -2.73 -1.89 51.15
C ASP A 525 -2.06 -1.48 52.46
N PHE A 526 -1.56 -0.25 52.52
CA PHE A 526 -1.33 0.42 53.80
C PHE A 526 -2.67 0.76 54.44
N VAL A 527 -2.76 0.59 55.75
CA VAL A 527 -3.94 0.93 56.54
C VAL A 527 -3.50 1.78 57.72
N GLY A 528 -4.22 2.86 57.99
CA GLY A 528 -3.99 3.68 59.16
C GLY A 528 -5.20 4.50 59.54
N GLY A 529 -5.31 4.86 60.81
CA GLY A 529 -6.47 5.59 61.30
C GLY A 529 -6.49 5.76 62.80
N ILE A 530 -7.69 6.07 63.31
CA ILE A 530 -7.99 6.30 64.71
C ILE A 530 -9.03 5.30 65.21
N ASN A 531 -8.87 4.88 66.45
CA ASN A 531 -9.81 4.02 67.16
C ASN A 531 -10.39 4.76 68.37
N PHE A 532 -11.71 4.63 68.56
CA PHE A 532 -12.40 5.04 69.77
C PHE A 532 -12.89 3.82 70.53
N TRP A 533 -12.72 3.84 71.84
CA TRP A 533 -13.04 2.72 72.72
C TRP A 533 -14.17 3.06 73.69
N GLY A 534 -15.15 2.16 73.79
CA GLY A 534 -16.22 2.18 74.79
C GLY A 534 -16.36 0.80 75.43
N LYS A 535 -15.73 0.58 76.59
CA LYS A 535 -15.61 -0.77 77.22
C LYS A 535 -15.03 -1.79 76.21
N LYS A 536 -15.85 -2.75 75.75
CA LYS A 536 -15.51 -3.78 74.75
C LYS A 536 -15.84 -3.36 73.30
N SER A 537 -16.58 -2.26 73.12
CA SER A 537 -16.85 -1.67 71.81
C SER A 537 -15.65 -0.90 71.28
N LYS A 538 -15.38 -1.07 69.98
CA LYS A 538 -14.33 -0.40 69.22
C LYS A 538 -14.96 0.27 68.00
N TYR A 539 -14.63 1.54 67.77
CA TYR A 539 -15.02 2.27 66.56
C TYR A 539 -13.75 2.67 65.82
N SER A 540 -13.60 2.25 64.59
CA SER A 540 -12.37 2.46 63.80
C SER A 540 -12.69 3.33 62.60
N ILE A 541 -12.02 4.47 62.49
CA ILE A 541 -12.07 5.33 61.30
C ILE A 541 -10.69 5.32 60.68
N GLY A 542 -10.58 4.83 59.45
CA GLY A 542 -9.29 4.66 58.80
C GLY A 542 -9.31 4.88 57.31
N VAL A 543 -8.11 5.02 56.78
CA VAL A 543 -7.82 5.06 55.36
C VAL A 543 -7.10 3.77 54.98
N SER A 544 -7.36 3.31 53.76
CA SER A 544 -6.66 2.20 53.15
C SER A 544 -6.16 2.60 51.78
N ILE A 545 -4.84 2.53 51.60
CA ILE A 545 -4.13 3.03 50.42
C ILE A 545 -3.45 1.84 49.75
N PRO A 546 -3.82 1.46 48.52
CA PRO A 546 -3.12 0.41 47.78
C PRO A 546 -1.69 0.87 47.46
N LEU A 547 -0.71 0.04 47.80
CA LEU A 547 0.72 0.39 47.64
C LEU A 547 1.27 0.03 46.26
N ILE A 548 0.64 -0.90 45.56
CA ILE A 548 1.05 -1.32 44.22
C ILE A 548 0.08 -0.71 43.22
N PRO A 549 0.51 0.26 42.39
CA PRO A 549 -0.31 0.77 41.31
C PRO A 549 -0.58 -0.33 40.28
N GLN A 550 -1.84 -0.51 39.91
CA GLN A 550 -2.26 -1.52 38.94
C GLN A 550 -3.31 -0.98 37.98
N ASN A 551 -3.18 -1.35 36.71
CA ASN A 551 -4.11 -1.01 35.65
C ASN A 551 -4.81 -2.28 35.18
N LEU A 552 -6.06 -2.48 35.60
CA LEU A 552 -6.86 -3.63 35.19
C LEU A 552 -7.59 -3.28 33.90
N LYS A 553 -7.23 -3.97 32.82
CA LYS A 553 -7.84 -3.78 31.50
C LYS A 553 -8.97 -4.78 31.28
N VAL A 554 -10.14 -4.28 30.90
CA VAL A 554 -11.28 -5.09 30.48
C VAL A 554 -11.69 -4.65 29.08
N SER A 555 -11.65 -5.57 28.14
CA SER A 555 -11.99 -5.31 26.74
C SER A 555 -13.48 -5.51 26.50
N PHE A 556 -14.08 -4.66 25.67
CA PHE A 556 -15.47 -4.78 25.26
C PHE A 556 -15.62 -4.65 23.75
N ASN A 557 -16.65 -5.31 23.22
CA ASN A 557 -17.02 -5.27 21.83
C ASN A 557 -18.56 -5.26 21.75
N HIS A 558 -19.14 -4.14 21.32
CA HIS A 558 -20.59 -3.97 21.24
C HIS A 558 -20.95 -3.24 19.95
N GLY A 559 -21.50 -3.98 18.97
CA GLY A 559 -21.85 -3.44 17.65
C GLY A 559 -20.64 -2.84 16.93
N ASP A 560 -20.75 -1.56 16.58
CA ASP A 560 -19.74 -0.76 15.87
C ASP A 560 -18.74 -0.08 16.81
N ILE A 561 -18.71 -0.40 18.10
CA ILE A 561 -17.76 0.19 19.05
C ILE A 561 -17.02 -0.95 19.76
N TYR A 562 -15.69 -0.86 19.73
CA TYR A 562 -14.82 -1.74 20.51
C TYR A 562 -13.83 -0.90 21.31
N GLY A 563 -13.31 -1.45 22.40
CA GLY A 563 -12.47 -0.65 23.27
C GLY A 563 -12.01 -1.41 24.48
N ASN A 564 -11.35 -0.67 25.37
CA ASN A 564 -11.00 -1.17 26.68
C ASN A 564 -11.37 -0.15 27.75
N ILE A 565 -11.69 -0.69 28.93
CA ILE A 565 -11.82 0.07 30.16
C ILE A 565 -10.63 -0.30 31.02
N VAL A 566 -9.93 0.72 31.50
CA VAL A 566 -8.83 0.57 32.44
C VAL A 566 -9.31 1.03 33.80
N LEU A 567 -9.38 0.12 34.77
CA LEU A 567 -9.54 0.48 36.18
C LEU A 567 -8.15 0.74 36.75
N LYS A 568 -7.94 1.92 37.33
CA LYS A 568 -6.67 2.28 37.96
C LYS A 568 -6.78 2.09 39.48
N GLU A 569 -6.06 1.13 40.03
CA GLU A 569 -5.75 1.08 41.45
C GLU A 569 -4.43 1.82 41.69
N SER A 570 -4.41 2.82 42.57
CA SER A 570 -3.18 3.53 42.95
C SER A 570 -3.40 4.30 44.24
N ALA A 571 -2.33 4.91 44.78
CA ALA A 571 -2.40 5.72 45.99
C ALA A 571 -3.39 6.90 45.93
N SER A 572 -3.79 7.34 44.73
CA SER A 572 -4.84 8.37 44.54
C SER A 572 -6.27 7.84 44.69
N HIS A 573 -6.44 6.53 44.93
CA HIS A 573 -7.71 5.80 45.00
C HIS A 573 -7.87 5.08 46.35
N PHE A 574 -7.64 5.82 47.43
CA PHE A 574 -7.76 5.28 48.78
C PHE A 574 -9.23 5.10 49.20
N ASN A 575 -9.46 4.14 50.08
CA ASN A 575 -10.77 3.92 50.70
C ASN A 575 -10.75 4.48 52.11
N VAL A 576 -11.81 5.18 52.50
CA VAL A 576 -12.09 5.55 53.89
C VAL A 576 -13.10 4.54 54.42
N PHE A 577 -12.83 3.95 55.58
CA PHE A 577 -13.74 3.01 56.23
C PHE A 577 -14.13 3.48 57.63
N PHE A 578 -15.36 3.15 58.00
CA PHE A 578 -15.88 3.30 59.33
C PHE A 578 -16.36 1.93 59.81
N ASN A 579 -15.71 1.41 60.86
CA ASN A 579 -16.03 0.12 61.42
C ASN A 579 -16.52 0.26 62.87
N TYR A 580 -17.51 -0.55 63.21
CA TYR A 580 -17.85 -0.88 64.59
C TYR A 580 -17.41 -2.31 64.87
N GLY A 581 -16.81 -2.54 66.02
CA GLY A 581 -16.43 -3.87 66.45
C GLY A 581 -16.60 -4.11 67.93
N TRP A 582 -16.54 -5.38 68.27
CA TRP A 582 -16.62 -5.88 69.64
C TRP A 582 -15.43 -6.80 69.91
N VAL A 583 -14.79 -6.61 71.06
CA VAL A 583 -13.69 -7.45 71.53
C VAL A 583 -14.21 -8.36 72.64
N PHE A 584 -14.04 -9.67 72.48
CA PHE A 584 -14.57 -10.70 73.38
C PHE A 584 -13.64 -10.97 74.55
#